data_AF-D2QEY1-F1
#
_entry.id   AF-D2QEY1-F1
#
_cell.length_a   1.000
_cell.length_b   1.000
_cell.length_c   1.000
_cell.angle_alpha   90.00
_cell.angle_beta   90.00
_cell.angle_gamma   90.00
#
_symmetry.space_group_name_H-M   'P 1'
#
loop_
_entity.id
_entity.type
_entity.pdbx_description
1 polymer ?
#
loop_
_entity_poly.entity_id
_entity_poly.type
_entity_poly.pdbx_seq_one_letter_code
_entity_poly.pdbx_strand_id
1 'polypeptide(L)'
;MSNPILRYVGNRSILLLVSLSLLSFSLSALGQQAPRRKAAKPVAKQGICGVVREKRGNFMPSPDSPRPNPDGAPVVREVLIFPLLNISQVETGESGFINSVGDVKPVKTVTSGKDGKFCVSLPVGQYTVMVREPKGLYANLSDSQGNIFPVSVQKNKSVSVTVDITHQAVF
;
A
#
# COMPACT_ATOMS: atom_id res chain seq x y z
N MET A 1 -63.93 87.72 11.69
CA MET A 1 -63.87 87.89 13.15
C MET A 1 -62.46 87.54 13.62
N SER A 2 -61.79 88.53 14.20
CA SER A 2 -60.76 88.44 15.26
C SER A 2 -59.44 87.65 15.01
N ASN A 3 -58.38 88.42 14.70
CA ASN A 3 -56.98 88.42 15.23
C ASN A 3 -56.65 87.51 16.45
N PRO A 4 -55.35 87.28 16.85
CA PRO A 4 -54.10 87.87 16.36
C PRO A 4 -52.84 86.96 16.32
N ILE A 5 -51.78 87.59 15.82
CA ILE A 5 -50.33 87.31 15.87
C ILE A 5 -49.76 87.21 17.30
N LEU A 6 -48.81 86.28 17.53
CA LEU A 6 -47.74 86.36 18.55
C LEU A 6 -46.55 85.50 18.07
N ARG A 7 -45.48 86.06 17.48
CA ARG A 7 -44.21 86.52 18.11
C ARG A 7 -43.48 85.53 19.02
N TYR A 8 -42.34 85.00 18.56
CA TYR A 8 -41.12 84.74 19.35
C TYR A 8 -39.97 84.53 18.32
N VAL A 9 -39.06 85.49 18.08
CA VAL A 9 -37.81 85.77 18.81
C VAL A 9 -37.13 84.47 19.22
N GLY A 10 -35.92 84.09 18.84
CA GLY A 10 -34.79 84.81 18.28
C GLY A 10 -33.54 84.08 18.77
N ASN A 11 -32.57 83.94 17.87
CA ASN A 11 -31.13 83.94 18.13
C ASN A 11 -30.43 82.77 18.87
N ARG A 12 -29.53 82.18 18.08
CA ARG A 12 -28.06 82.15 18.30
C ARG A 12 -27.48 81.17 19.32
N SER A 13 -26.77 80.21 18.71
CA SER A 13 -25.35 79.93 18.93
C SER A 13 -24.95 79.20 20.22
N ILE A 14 -23.84 78.45 20.09
CA ILE A 14 -22.98 77.87 21.14
C ILE A 14 -23.43 76.43 21.51
N LEU A 15 -22.93 75.40 20.81
CA LEU A 15 -21.62 74.76 21.00
C LEU A 15 -21.51 74.11 22.39
N LEU A 16 -21.65 72.78 22.47
CA LEU A 16 -20.95 71.88 23.42
C LEU A 16 -21.43 70.41 23.25
N LEU A 17 -20.46 69.57 22.85
CA LEU A 17 -20.18 68.18 23.29
C LEU A 17 -21.34 67.22 23.61
N VAL A 18 -21.38 66.04 22.96
CA VAL A 18 -21.58 64.71 23.61
C VAL A 18 -21.45 63.56 22.57
N SER A 19 -20.52 62.64 22.87
CA SER A 19 -20.47 61.18 22.57
C SER A 19 -20.69 60.66 21.14
N LEU A 20 -19.71 60.02 20.50
CA LEU A 20 -19.21 58.65 20.68
C LEU A 20 -19.84 57.65 19.68
N SER A 21 -18.96 57.13 18.81
CA SER A 21 -18.99 55.81 18.13
C SER A 21 -19.74 55.59 16.82
N LEU A 22 -19.08 54.72 16.02
CA LEU A 22 -19.53 53.95 14.85
C LEU A 22 -19.37 54.65 13.49
N LEU A 23 -18.78 54.08 12.46
CA LEU A 23 -17.80 52.99 12.32
C LEU A 23 -17.32 53.12 10.85
N SER A 24 -16.03 53.40 10.64
CA SER A 24 -15.40 53.42 9.33
C SER A 24 -15.19 51.98 8.84
N PHE A 25 -16.05 51.49 7.95
CA PHE A 25 -15.83 50.23 7.23
C PHE A 25 -14.97 50.46 5.98
N SER A 26 -13.65 50.46 6.19
CA SER A 26 -12.66 50.29 5.14
C SER A 26 -12.76 48.86 4.61
N LEU A 27 -13.13 48.69 3.34
CA LEU A 27 -13.20 47.39 2.69
C LEU A 27 -11.77 46.89 2.39
N SER A 28 -11.18 46.17 3.34
CA SER A 28 -9.93 45.44 3.12
C SER A 28 -10.21 44.24 2.21
N ALA A 29 -9.78 44.34 0.95
CA ALA A 29 -9.72 43.18 0.07
C ALA A 29 -8.71 42.16 0.64
N LEU A 30 -9.21 41.11 1.29
CA LEU A 30 -8.39 39.95 1.65
C LEU A 30 -8.01 39.21 0.36
N GLY A 31 -6.76 39.39 -0.07
CA GLY A 31 -6.10 38.43 -0.96
C GLY A 31 -5.94 37.10 -0.22
N GLN A 32 -6.83 36.15 -0.47
CA GLN A 32 -6.67 34.78 -0.01
C GLN A 32 -5.61 34.08 -0.87
N GLN A 33 -4.37 33.99 -0.38
CA GLN A 33 -3.41 33.04 -0.93
C GLN A 33 -3.88 31.63 -0.57
N ALA A 34 -4.34 30.88 -1.57
CA ALA A 34 -4.66 29.46 -1.42
C ALA A 34 -3.45 28.71 -0.83
N PRO A 35 -3.66 27.79 0.13
CA PRO A 35 -2.55 27.01 0.68
C PRO A 35 -1.86 26.24 -0.45
N ARG A 36 -0.55 26.47 -0.62
CA ARG A 36 0.30 25.65 -1.51
C ARG A 36 0.14 24.19 -1.11
N ARG A 37 -0.66 23.43 -1.86
CA ARG A 37 -0.67 21.96 -1.78
C ARG A 37 0.76 21.51 -2.09
N LYS A 38 1.47 21.00 -1.08
CA LYS A 38 2.74 20.28 -1.29
C LYS A 38 2.42 19.17 -2.29
N ALA A 39 3.08 19.18 -3.46
CA ALA A 39 2.96 18.10 -4.42
C ALA A 39 3.30 16.80 -3.69
N ALA A 40 2.35 15.87 -3.62
CA ALA A 40 2.61 14.55 -3.06
C ALA A 40 3.76 13.94 -3.87
N LYS A 41 4.82 13.49 -3.19
CA LYS A 41 5.88 12.72 -3.85
C LYS A 41 5.19 11.55 -4.58
N PRO A 42 5.50 11.29 -5.87
CA PRO A 42 4.95 10.14 -6.56
C PRO A 42 5.20 8.91 -5.71
N VAL A 43 4.13 8.21 -5.31
CA VAL A 43 4.26 6.89 -4.66
C VAL A 43 4.98 6.02 -5.68
N ALA A 44 6.20 5.59 -5.34
CA ALA A 44 7.03 4.82 -6.26
C ALA A 44 6.26 3.54 -6.66
N LYS A 45 6.02 3.37 -7.98
CA LYS A 45 5.42 2.17 -8.56
C LYS A 45 6.45 1.04 -8.59
N GLN A 46 6.84 0.54 -7.44
CA GLN A 46 7.78 -0.57 -7.32
C GLN A 46 7.35 -1.59 -6.28
N GLY A 47 7.75 -2.83 -6.49
CA GLY A 47 7.41 -3.95 -5.62
C GLY A 47 7.34 -5.27 -6.35
N ILE A 48 6.57 -6.21 -5.80
CA ILE A 48 6.45 -7.58 -6.30
C ILE A 48 4.98 -7.82 -6.65
N CYS A 49 4.73 -8.27 -7.87
CA CYS A 49 3.47 -8.86 -8.28
C CYS A 49 3.71 -10.32 -8.63
N GLY A 50 2.72 -11.17 -8.44
CA GLY A 50 2.90 -12.58 -8.79
C GLY A 50 1.61 -13.37 -8.81
N VAL A 51 1.78 -14.65 -9.10
CA VAL A 51 0.71 -15.65 -9.11
C VAL A 51 1.14 -16.82 -8.23
N VAL A 52 0.26 -17.25 -7.33
CA VAL A 52 0.42 -18.48 -6.55
C VAL A 52 -0.36 -19.59 -7.24
N ARG A 53 0.33 -20.70 -7.51
CA ARG A 53 -0.24 -21.88 -8.15
C ARG A 53 0.07 -23.11 -7.31
N GLU A 54 -0.83 -24.08 -7.33
CA GLU A 54 -0.65 -25.35 -6.64
C GLU A 54 -0.67 -26.49 -7.65
N LYS A 55 0.38 -27.32 -7.61
CA LYS A 55 0.51 -28.54 -8.39
C LYS A 55 0.26 -29.72 -7.46
N ARG A 56 -0.69 -30.59 -7.84
CA ARG A 56 -1.07 -31.79 -7.07
C ARG A 56 -1.17 -33.00 -7.99
N GLY A 57 -0.71 -34.14 -7.52
CA GLY A 57 -0.79 -35.40 -8.25
C GLY A 57 0.41 -35.66 -9.18
N ASN A 58 0.18 -36.46 -10.22
CA ASN A 58 1.23 -36.95 -11.10
C ASN A 58 1.56 -35.97 -12.23
N PHE A 59 2.78 -35.44 -12.21
CA PHE A 59 3.38 -34.59 -13.25
C PHE A 59 4.46 -35.34 -14.05
N MET A 60 4.61 -36.67 -13.93
CA MET A 60 5.52 -37.43 -14.79
C MET A 60 5.06 -37.38 -16.25
N PRO A 61 5.98 -37.27 -17.23
CA PRO A 61 5.64 -37.40 -18.64
C PRO A 61 5.18 -38.82 -18.96
N SER A 62 4.09 -38.95 -19.74
CA SER A 62 3.66 -40.22 -20.35
C SER A 62 3.39 -39.98 -21.84
N PRO A 63 3.83 -40.89 -22.75
CA PRO A 63 3.55 -40.77 -24.18
C PRO A 63 2.06 -40.71 -24.52
N ASP A 64 1.22 -41.38 -23.73
CA ASP A 64 -0.17 -41.67 -24.09
C ASP A 64 -1.20 -40.68 -23.50
N SER A 65 -0.76 -39.72 -22.68
CA SER A 65 -1.67 -38.72 -22.09
C SER A 65 -0.95 -37.38 -21.88
N PRO A 66 -1.34 -36.33 -22.63
CA PRO A 66 -0.92 -34.97 -22.30
C PRO A 66 -1.40 -34.59 -20.90
N ARG A 67 -0.59 -33.81 -20.18
CA ARG A 67 -0.89 -33.44 -18.78
C ARG A 67 -2.09 -32.49 -18.73
N PRO A 68 -3.14 -32.80 -17.94
CA PRO A 68 -4.13 -31.80 -17.58
C PRO A 68 -3.45 -30.75 -16.69
N ASN A 69 -3.47 -29.48 -17.12
CA ASN A 69 -2.95 -28.33 -16.37
C ASN A 69 -1.47 -28.43 -15.91
N PRO A 70 -0.49 -28.37 -16.85
CA PRO A 70 0.94 -28.50 -16.53
C PRO A 70 1.48 -27.39 -15.61
N ASP A 71 0.74 -26.29 -15.51
CA ASP A 71 1.11 -25.11 -14.74
C ASP A 71 0.57 -25.12 -13.29
N GLY A 72 -0.34 -26.03 -12.95
CA GLY A 72 -1.02 -26.06 -11.66
C GLY A 72 -2.21 -25.09 -11.56
N ALA A 73 -3.02 -25.23 -10.52
CA ALA A 73 -4.23 -24.43 -10.33
C ALA A 73 -3.92 -23.14 -9.54
N PRO A 74 -4.49 -21.97 -9.89
CA PRO A 74 -4.35 -20.79 -9.05
C PRO A 74 -4.99 -21.00 -7.68
N VAL A 75 -4.35 -20.51 -6.62
CA VAL A 75 -4.86 -20.68 -5.25
C VAL A 75 -4.76 -19.42 -4.40
N VAL A 76 -5.69 -19.31 -3.45
CA VAL A 76 -5.67 -18.30 -2.38
C VAL A 76 -4.72 -18.78 -1.30
N ARG A 77 -3.66 -18.00 -1.02
CA ARG A 77 -2.69 -18.22 0.05
C ARG A 77 -2.22 -16.90 0.63
N GLU A 78 -1.80 -16.96 1.89
CA GLU A 78 -1.03 -15.86 2.46
C GLU A 78 0.41 -15.93 1.93
N VAL A 79 0.83 -14.89 1.23
CA VAL A 79 2.19 -14.67 0.73
C VAL A 79 2.90 -13.76 1.73
N LEU A 80 4.04 -14.22 2.21
CA LEU A 80 4.87 -13.52 3.18
C LEU A 80 6.18 -13.11 2.51
N ILE A 81 6.49 -11.83 2.62
CA ILE A 81 7.72 -11.24 2.11
C ILE A 81 8.62 -10.94 3.29
N PHE A 82 9.79 -11.58 3.33
CA PHE A 82 10.81 -11.37 4.34
C PHE A 82 11.98 -10.56 3.76
N PRO A 83 12.82 -9.95 4.61
CA PRO A 83 14.19 -9.62 4.19
C PRO A 83 14.85 -10.86 3.54
N LEU A 84 15.85 -10.66 2.69
CA LEU A 84 16.54 -11.79 2.07
C LEU A 84 17.03 -12.79 3.14
N LEU A 85 16.53 -14.02 3.07
CA LEU A 85 16.91 -15.13 3.95
C LEU A 85 17.72 -16.15 3.16
N ASN A 86 18.75 -16.67 3.82
CA ASN A 86 19.56 -17.78 3.34
C ASN A 86 19.16 -19.08 4.05
N ILE A 87 19.31 -20.22 3.36
CA ILE A 87 19.02 -21.55 3.90
C ILE A 87 19.77 -21.83 5.22
N SER A 88 20.95 -21.24 5.40
CA SER A 88 21.75 -21.34 6.64
C SER A 88 21.16 -20.60 7.84
N GLN A 89 20.14 -19.76 7.64
CA GLN A 89 19.52 -18.92 8.68
C GLN A 89 18.14 -19.44 9.12
N VAL A 90 17.66 -20.54 8.54
CA VAL A 90 16.32 -21.06 8.78
C VAL A 90 16.37 -22.52 9.22
N GLU A 91 15.34 -22.95 9.92
CA GLU A 91 15.13 -24.36 10.20
C GLU A 91 14.33 -24.98 9.06
N THR A 92 14.99 -25.78 8.23
CA THR A 92 14.34 -26.46 7.11
C THR A 92 13.53 -27.66 7.60
N GLY A 93 12.36 -27.83 7.00
CA GLY A 93 11.54 -29.03 7.11
C GLY A 93 11.67 -29.92 5.88
N GLU A 94 10.82 -30.93 5.82
CA GLU A 94 10.75 -31.84 4.67
C GLU A 94 10.11 -31.16 3.45
N SER A 95 10.41 -31.65 2.24
CA SER A 95 9.70 -31.28 1.01
C SER A 95 9.60 -29.78 0.71
N GLY A 96 10.57 -28.97 1.13
CA GLY A 96 10.58 -27.51 0.90
C GLY A 96 9.79 -26.69 1.93
N PHE A 97 9.34 -27.32 3.02
CA PHE A 97 8.82 -26.60 4.18
C PHE A 97 9.95 -25.93 4.97
N ILE A 98 9.62 -24.83 5.62
CA ILE A 98 10.47 -24.09 6.54
C ILE A 98 9.73 -24.04 7.88
N ASN A 99 10.32 -24.68 8.88
CA ASN A 99 9.74 -24.85 10.22
C ASN A 99 9.85 -23.54 11.03
N SER A 100 10.96 -22.83 10.87
CA SER A 100 11.23 -21.58 11.59
C SER A 100 12.16 -20.67 10.78
N VAL A 101 11.93 -19.36 10.91
CA VAL A 101 12.83 -18.29 10.45
C VAL A 101 13.41 -17.49 11.63
N GLY A 102 13.37 -18.08 12.82
CA GLY A 102 13.71 -17.41 14.07
C GLY A 102 12.80 -16.21 14.35
N ASP A 103 13.40 -15.12 14.83
CA ASP A 103 12.69 -13.88 15.18
C ASP A 103 12.48 -12.93 13.99
N VAL A 104 12.89 -13.33 12.77
CA VAL A 104 12.74 -12.48 11.58
C VAL A 104 11.26 -12.35 11.24
N LYS A 105 10.79 -11.10 11.12
CA LYS A 105 9.40 -10.80 10.78
C LYS A 105 9.24 -10.52 9.29
N PRO A 106 8.10 -10.86 8.68
CA PRO A 106 7.81 -10.45 7.32
C PRO A 106 7.73 -8.92 7.25
N VAL A 107 8.34 -8.33 6.23
CA VAL A 107 8.19 -6.89 5.91
C VAL A 107 6.83 -6.59 5.31
N LYS A 108 6.21 -7.59 4.68
CA LYS A 108 4.87 -7.49 4.12
C LYS A 108 4.21 -8.86 4.08
N THR A 109 2.90 -8.84 4.28
CA THR A 109 2.04 -9.99 4.11
C THR A 109 0.87 -9.59 3.23
N VAL A 110 0.48 -10.47 2.30
CA VAL A 110 -0.65 -10.26 1.38
C VAL A 110 -1.34 -11.59 1.11
N THR A 111 -2.65 -11.58 0.94
CA THR A 111 -3.39 -12.76 0.49
C THR A 111 -3.56 -12.73 -1.03
N SER A 112 -3.23 -13.82 -1.72
CA SER A 112 -3.51 -13.94 -3.16
C SER A 112 -5.00 -14.08 -3.43
N GLY A 113 -5.44 -13.58 -4.59
CA GLY A 113 -6.82 -13.70 -5.06
C GLY A 113 -7.19 -15.12 -5.48
N LYS A 114 -8.48 -15.31 -5.84
CA LYS A 114 -8.98 -16.59 -6.40
C LYS A 114 -8.32 -16.96 -7.73
N ASP A 115 -7.83 -15.97 -8.45
CA ASP A 115 -7.02 -16.13 -9.66
C ASP A 115 -5.51 -16.32 -9.35
N GLY A 116 -5.17 -16.51 -8.08
CA GLY A 116 -3.80 -16.69 -7.59
C GLY A 116 -2.99 -15.39 -7.52
N LYS A 117 -3.52 -14.25 -7.98
CA LYS A 117 -2.72 -13.03 -8.13
C LYS A 117 -2.52 -12.30 -6.81
N PHE A 118 -1.34 -11.70 -6.64
CA PHE A 118 -1.05 -10.74 -5.57
C PHE A 118 -0.14 -9.63 -6.08
N CYS A 119 -0.17 -8.47 -5.41
CA CYS A 119 0.76 -7.37 -5.64
C CYS A 119 1.04 -6.64 -4.32
N VAL A 120 2.30 -6.30 -4.09
CA VAL A 120 2.76 -5.55 -2.91
C VAL A 120 3.75 -4.47 -3.32
N SER A 121 3.57 -3.25 -2.82
CA SER A 121 4.56 -2.19 -2.95
C SER A 121 5.67 -2.37 -1.93
N LEU A 122 6.93 -2.34 -2.37
CA LEU A 122 8.11 -2.55 -1.54
C LEU A 122 9.24 -1.59 -1.94
N PRO A 123 10.07 -1.14 -0.99
CA PRO A 123 11.25 -0.35 -1.31
C PRO A 123 12.26 -1.16 -2.15
N VAL A 124 13.28 -0.47 -2.68
CA VAL A 124 14.37 -1.14 -3.41
C VAL A 124 15.10 -2.05 -2.43
N GLY A 125 15.34 -3.30 -2.82
CA GLY A 125 15.96 -4.28 -1.94
C GLY A 125 15.88 -5.71 -2.47
N GLN A 126 16.46 -6.63 -1.71
CA GLN A 126 16.36 -8.07 -1.95
C GLN A 126 15.48 -8.71 -0.87
N TYR A 127 14.60 -9.60 -1.30
CA TYR A 127 13.58 -10.20 -0.45
C TYR A 127 13.49 -11.70 -0.69
N THR A 128 12.97 -12.40 0.32
CA THR A 128 12.53 -13.79 0.21
C THR A 128 11.01 -13.83 0.12
N VAL A 129 10.49 -14.62 -0.82
CA VAL A 129 9.04 -14.86 -0.98
C VAL A 129 8.71 -16.27 -0.50
N MET A 130 7.78 -16.37 0.45
CA MET A 130 7.24 -17.64 0.94
C MET A 130 5.72 -17.59 0.97
N VAL A 131 5.09 -18.75 1.01
CA VAL A 131 3.65 -18.87 1.26
C VAL A 131 3.38 -19.63 2.54
N ARG A 132 2.30 -19.27 3.24
CA ARG A 132 1.80 -20.04 4.37
C ARG A 132 0.98 -21.22 3.85
N GLU A 133 1.39 -22.40 4.27
CA GLU A 133 0.73 -23.68 4.07
C GLU A 133 0.33 -24.27 5.44
N PRO A 134 -0.59 -25.26 5.49
CA PRO A 134 -1.03 -25.85 6.75
C PRO A 134 0.09 -26.40 7.65
N LYS A 135 1.20 -26.87 7.05
CA LYS A 135 2.35 -27.42 7.78
C LYS A 135 3.43 -26.39 8.13
N GLY A 136 3.29 -25.14 7.72
CA GLY A 136 4.29 -24.10 7.98
C GLY A 136 4.51 -23.15 6.79
N LEU A 137 5.69 -22.53 6.75
CA LEU A 137 6.09 -21.74 5.60
C LEU A 137 6.61 -22.65 4.49
N TYR A 138 6.41 -22.26 3.24
CA TYR A 138 6.82 -23.04 2.08
C TYR A 138 7.50 -22.16 1.03
N ALA A 139 8.64 -22.65 0.52
CA ALA A 139 9.29 -22.18 -0.69
C ALA A 139 10.13 -23.31 -1.28
N ASN A 140 10.06 -23.49 -2.60
CA ASN A 140 10.77 -24.54 -3.34
C ASN A 140 11.82 -24.00 -4.32
N LEU A 141 12.05 -22.69 -4.33
CA LEU A 141 13.09 -22.06 -5.15
C LEU A 141 14.21 -21.57 -4.24
N SER A 142 15.45 -21.82 -4.65
CA SER A 142 16.65 -21.22 -4.09
C SER A 142 17.63 -20.89 -5.21
N ASP A 143 18.45 -19.86 -5.02
CA ASP A 143 19.56 -19.58 -5.94
C ASP A 143 20.81 -20.44 -5.61
N SER A 144 21.86 -20.27 -6.41
CA SER A 144 23.13 -20.98 -6.23
C SER A 144 23.90 -20.59 -4.96
N GLN A 145 23.48 -19.53 -4.27
CA GLN A 145 24.07 -19.06 -3.02
C GLN A 145 23.28 -19.54 -1.80
N GLY A 146 22.20 -20.30 -2.02
CA GLY A 146 21.30 -20.78 -0.97
C GLY A 146 20.33 -19.71 -0.46
N ASN A 147 20.16 -18.59 -1.17
CA ASN A 147 19.11 -17.65 -0.83
C ASN A 147 17.76 -18.25 -1.18
N ILE A 148 16.81 -18.15 -0.25
CA ILE A 148 15.47 -18.74 -0.39
C ILE A 148 14.62 -17.79 -1.21
N PHE A 149 14.11 -18.29 -2.34
CA PHE A 149 13.28 -17.59 -3.32
C PHE A 149 13.61 -16.09 -3.42
N PRO A 150 14.83 -15.74 -3.86
CA PRO A 150 15.31 -14.37 -3.85
C PRO A 150 14.61 -13.55 -4.95
N VAL A 151 14.14 -12.37 -4.58
CA VAL A 151 13.48 -11.42 -5.49
C VAL A 151 14.09 -10.02 -5.31
N SER A 152 14.56 -9.44 -6.40
CA SER A 152 15.18 -8.11 -6.42
C SER A 152 14.19 -7.05 -6.88
N VAL A 153 13.81 -6.14 -5.98
CA VAL A 153 12.96 -4.99 -6.29
C VAL A 153 13.84 -3.83 -6.71
N GLN A 154 13.64 -3.35 -7.94
CA GLN A 154 14.37 -2.21 -8.49
C GLN A 154 13.54 -0.93 -8.44
N LYS A 155 14.23 0.22 -8.47
CA LYS A 155 13.60 1.54 -8.43
C LYS A 155 12.60 1.67 -9.59
N ASN A 156 11.38 2.09 -9.27
CA ASN A 156 10.30 2.33 -10.22
C ASN A 156 9.91 1.12 -11.09
N LYS A 157 10.17 -0.12 -10.64
CA LYS A 157 9.80 -1.35 -11.35
C LYS A 157 9.02 -2.30 -10.46
N SER A 158 7.97 -2.89 -11.03
CA SER A 158 7.33 -4.08 -10.46
C SER A 158 8.02 -5.31 -11.04
N VAL A 159 8.44 -6.24 -10.18
CA VAL A 159 8.94 -7.56 -10.61
C VAL A 159 7.80 -8.57 -10.56
N SER A 160 7.74 -9.45 -11.55
CA SER A 160 6.75 -10.52 -11.64
C SER A 160 7.35 -11.84 -11.19
N VAL A 161 6.64 -12.59 -10.33
CA VAL A 161 7.06 -13.92 -9.85
C VAL A 161 5.93 -14.94 -9.95
N THR A 162 6.29 -16.21 -10.06
CA THR A 162 5.35 -17.33 -9.93
C THR A 162 5.76 -18.16 -8.72
N VAL A 163 4.84 -18.35 -7.78
CA VAL A 163 5.05 -19.20 -6.61
C VAL A 163 4.33 -20.52 -6.87
N ASP A 164 5.09 -21.55 -7.22
CA ASP A 164 4.56 -22.91 -7.42
C ASP A 164 4.63 -23.70 -6.12
N ILE A 165 3.49 -24.13 -5.61
CA ILE A 165 3.36 -25.02 -4.45
C ILE A 165 3.34 -26.45 -4.97
N THR A 166 4.38 -27.22 -4.65
CA THR A 166 4.60 -28.55 -5.26
C THR A 166 4.78 -29.68 -4.25
N HIS A 167 4.55 -29.44 -2.94
CA HIS A 167 4.70 -30.48 -1.91
C HIS A 167 3.70 -31.65 -2.02
N GLN A 168 2.67 -31.52 -2.86
CA GLN A 168 1.70 -32.58 -3.19
C GLN A 168 1.83 -33.07 -4.65
N ALA A 169 2.88 -32.67 -5.36
CA ALA A 169 3.15 -33.12 -6.71
C ALA A 169 4.31 -34.13 -6.73
N VAL A 170 4.21 -35.09 -7.65
CA VAL A 170 5.32 -35.97 -8.05
C VAL A 170 5.65 -35.66 -9.50
N PHE A 171 6.94 -35.56 -9.85
CA PHE A 171 7.42 -35.12 -11.17
C PHE A 171 8.24 -36.20 -11.86
#